data_AF-A0A937WL23-F1
#
_entry.id   AF-A0A937WL23-F1
#
_cell.length_a   1.000
_cell.length_b   1.000
_cell.length_c   1.000
_cell.angle_alpha   90.00
_cell.angle_beta   90.00
_cell.angle_gamma   90.00
#
_symmetry.space_group_name_H-M   'P 1'
#
loop_
_entity.id
_entity.type
_entity.pdbx_description
1 polymer ?
#
loop_
_entity_poly.entity_id
_entity_poly.type
_entity_poly.pdbx_seq_one_letter_code
_entity_poly.pdbx_strand_id
1 'polypeptide(L)'
;MLKKCRVKGNTTGKAIKVFPYGSEEWLRYEQVLEILTEASRKKLEELLNKKKEHNEQVNTILDEADRRIIHKAEKRRLKRYNLSQAAKILNVPRQTLYYWMKKGWVKPWRDYRRYPVFTVFDIQKIIKWRNTIELCKETVC
;
A
#
# COMPACT_ATOMS: atom_id res chain seq x y z
N MET A 1 9.39 -15.66 -16.66
CA MET A 1 9.10 -16.09 -18.05
C MET A 1 10.28 -16.91 -18.56
N LEU A 2 10.21 -18.24 -18.56
CA LEU A 2 11.26 -19.11 -19.13
C LEU A 2 10.94 -19.32 -20.62
N LYS A 3 11.75 -18.77 -21.54
CA LYS A 3 11.55 -18.94 -22.99
C LYS A 3 12.26 -20.20 -23.49
N LYS A 4 11.54 -20.96 -24.32
CA LYS A 4 11.90 -22.27 -24.89
C LYS A 4 13.24 -22.23 -25.65
N CYS A 5 14.21 -23.05 -25.25
CA CYS A 5 15.36 -23.40 -26.09
C CYS A 5 14.89 -24.28 -27.25
N ARG A 6 15.21 -23.93 -28.51
CA ARG A 6 15.02 -24.83 -29.66
C ARG A 6 16.19 -25.80 -29.71
N VAL A 7 15.92 -27.08 -29.43
CA VAL A 7 16.86 -28.17 -29.69
C VAL A 7 16.70 -28.56 -31.16
N LYS A 8 17.73 -28.34 -31.98
CA LYS A 8 17.81 -28.94 -33.32
C LYS A 8 18.65 -30.22 -33.21
N GLY A 9 18.08 -31.34 -33.62
CA GLY A 9 18.81 -32.61 -33.72
C GLY A 9 19.63 -32.67 -34.99
N ASN A 10 20.91 -32.99 -34.87
CA ASN A 10 21.82 -33.36 -35.94
C ASN A 10 21.84 -34.90 -36.09
N THR A 11 22.33 -35.39 -37.22
CA THR A 11 22.30 -36.81 -37.64
C THR A 11 22.98 -37.80 -36.69
N THR A 12 23.70 -37.31 -35.67
CA THR A 12 24.39 -38.10 -34.63
C THR A 12 23.64 -38.16 -33.28
N GLY A 13 22.41 -37.63 -33.19
CA GLY A 13 21.56 -37.76 -32.00
C GLY A 13 21.97 -36.92 -30.78
N LYS A 14 23.05 -36.13 -30.85
CA LYS A 14 23.44 -35.21 -29.77
C LYS A 14 22.62 -33.91 -29.83
N ALA A 15 21.92 -33.59 -28.74
CA ALA A 15 21.21 -32.33 -28.60
C ALA A 15 22.18 -31.16 -28.47
N ILE A 16 22.33 -30.35 -29.51
CA ILE A 16 23.07 -29.08 -29.44
C ILE A 16 22.13 -28.01 -28.90
N LYS A 17 22.52 -27.38 -27.77
CA LYS A 17 21.81 -26.22 -27.21
C LYS A 17 22.14 -25.00 -28.06
N VAL A 18 21.24 -24.63 -28.97
CA VAL A 18 21.43 -23.48 -29.86
C VAL A 18 20.99 -22.21 -29.14
N PHE A 19 21.95 -21.33 -28.85
CA PHE A 19 21.68 -19.98 -28.37
C PHE A 19 21.33 -19.08 -29.57
N PRO A 20 20.35 -18.17 -29.46
CA PRO A 20 19.91 -17.33 -30.59
C PRO A 20 20.96 -16.29 -31.05
N TYR A 21 22.05 -16.12 -30.30
CA TYR A 21 23.16 -15.21 -30.56
C TYR A 21 24.48 -15.98 -30.50
N GLY A 22 25.54 -15.48 -31.14
CA GLY A 22 26.88 -16.10 -31.07
C GLY A 22 27.38 -16.23 -29.63
N SER A 23 28.29 -17.17 -29.34
CA SER A 23 28.79 -17.41 -27.98
C SER A 23 29.32 -16.14 -27.31
N GLU A 24 29.99 -15.28 -28.08
CA GLU A 24 30.51 -13.98 -27.61
C GLU A 24 29.42 -12.93 -27.35
N GLU A 25 28.38 -12.89 -28.19
CA GLU A 25 27.25 -11.95 -28.03
C GLU A 25 26.42 -12.30 -26.79
N TRP A 26 26.29 -13.60 -26.50
CA TRP A 26 25.61 -14.07 -25.30
C TRP A 26 26.37 -13.69 -24.02
N LEU A 27 27.70 -13.84 -24.02
CA LEU A 27 28.57 -13.36 -22.95
C LEU A 27 28.43 -11.85 -22.71
N ARG A 28 28.38 -11.04 -23.79
CA ARG A 28 28.14 -9.58 -23.68
C ARG A 28 26.78 -9.27 -23.08
N TYR A 29 25.74 -10.01 -23.48
CA TYR A 29 24.39 -9.82 -22.96
C TYR A 29 24.30 -10.17 -21.46
N GLU A 30 24.91 -11.26 -21.03
CA GLU A 30 24.97 -11.63 -19.60
C GLU A 30 25.72 -10.58 -18.77
N GLN A 31 26.86 -10.09 -19.25
CA GLN A 31 27.61 -9.01 -18.62
C GLN A 31 26.75 -7.74 -18.47
N VAL A 32 26.02 -7.35 -19.52
CA VAL A 32 25.12 -6.18 -19.45
C VAL A 32 23.99 -6.39 -18.44
N LEU A 33 23.39 -7.58 -18.39
CA LEU A 33 22.35 -7.88 -17.41
C LEU A 33 22.89 -7.83 -15.98
N GLU A 34 24.07 -8.37 -15.73
CA GLU A 34 24.73 -8.34 -14.44
C GLU A 34 24.95 -6.89 -13.98
N ILE A 35 25.54 -6.05 -14.83
CA ILE A 35 25.75 -4.61 -14.58
C ILE A 35 24.42 -3.91 -14.25
N LEU A 36 23.36 -4.15 -15.00
CA LEU A 36 22.05 -3.54 -14.76
C LEU A 36 21.45 -3.98 -13.42
N THR A 37 21.58 -5.26 -13.07
CA THR A 37 21.10 -5.78 -11.79
C THR A 37 21.89 -5.24 -10.60
N GLU A 38 23.21 -5.12 -10.73
CA GLU A 38 24.07 -4.52 -9.71
C GLU A 38 23.77 -3.03 -9.52
N ALA A 39 23.64 -2.27 -10.60
CA ALA A 39 23.28 -0.85 -10.54
C ALA A 39 21.93 -0.66 -9.83
N SER A 40 20.95 -1.52 -10.13
CA SER A 40 19.65 -1.51 -9.47
C SER A 40 19.74 -1.83 -7.98
N ARG A 41 20.57 -2.80 -7.58
CA ARG A 41 20.84 -3.15 -6.18
C ARG A 41 21.51 -2.00 -5.42
N LYS A 42 22.58 -1.43 -5.98
CA LYS A 42 23.27 -0.26 -5.40
C LYS A 42 22.31 0.90 -5.21
N LYS A 43 21.44 1.16 -6.19
CA LYS A 43 20.45 2.22 -6.08
C LYS A 43 19.44 1.95 -4.97
N LEU A 44 18.99 0.71 -4.84
CA LEU A 44 18.09 0.29 -3.77
C LEU A 44 18.76 0.48 -2.39
N GLU A 45 20.01 0.08 -2.23
CA GLU A 45 20.79 0.26 -1.00
C GLU A 45 20.95 1.73 -0.65
N GLU A 46 21.29 2.59 -1.62
CA GLU A 46 21.38 4.04 -1.43
C GLU A 46 20.05 4.63 -0.91
N LEU A 47 18.92 4.23 -1.51
CA LEU A 47 17.59 4.67 -1.08
C LEU A 47 17.23 4.16 0.32
N LEU A 48 17.61 2.93 0.65
CA LEU A 48 17.41 2.36 1.99
C LEU A 48 18.24 3.10 3.03
N ASN A 49 19.49 3.44 2.73
CA ASN A 49 20.36 4.18 3.63
C ASN A 49 19.84 5.61 3.85
N LYS A 50 19.47 6.34 2.79
CA LYS A 50 18.83 7.66 2.92
C LYS A 50 17.56 7.63 3.76
N LYS A 51 16.75 6.57 3.61
CA LYS A 51 15.54 6.39 4.43
C LYS A 51 15.87 6.13 5.90
N LYS A 52 16.92 5.35 6.19
CA LYS A 52 17.40 5.12 7.55
C LYS A 52 17.90 6.40 8.20
N GLU A 53 18.78 7.14 7.51
CA GLU A 53 19.31 8.43 7.98
C GLU A 53 18.20 9.43 8.29
N HIS A 54 17.22 9.55 7.40
CA HIS A 54 16.07 10.42 7.63
C HIS A 54 15.25 9.99 8.86
N ASN A 55 14.99 8.69 9.03
CA ASN A 55 14.28 8.18 10.20
C ASN A 55 15.06 8.41 11.49
N GLU A 56 16.38 8.29 11.46
CA GLU A 56 17.25 8.52 12.60
C GLU A 56 17.25 10.00 13.01
N GLN A 57 17.37 10.91 12.05
CA GLN A 57 17.21 12.35 12.29
C GLN A 57 15.86 12.68 12.96
N VAL A 58 14.76 12.14 12.42
CA VAL A 58 13.42 12.34 13.02
C VAL A 58 13.37 11.79 14.45
N ASN A 59 13.95 10.61 14.70
CA ASN A 59 13.97 10.03 16.04
C ASN A 59 14.80 10.88 17.01
N THR A 60 15.92 11.46 16.60
CA THR A 60 16.73 12.33 17.48
C THR A 60 15.99 13.61 17.90
N ILE A 61 15.10 14.13 17.05
CA ILE A 61 14.33 15.35 17.33
C ILE A 61 13.15 15.06 18.28
N LEU A 62 12.57 13.86 18.23
CA LEU A 62 11.37 13.51 18.97
C LEU A 62 11.68 13.03 20.40
N ASP A 63 11.08 13.70 21.38
CA ASP A 63 11.08 13.25 22.77
C ASP A 63 10.28 11.96 22.96
N GLU A 64 10.59 11.24 24.03
CA GLU A 64 9.93 9.98 24.38
C GLU A 64 8.40 10.15 24.58
N ALA A 65 7.97 11.31 25.07
CA ALA A 65 6.56 11.65 25.21
C ALA A 65 5.85 11.79 23.84
N ASP A 66 6.48 12.50 22.90
CA ASP A 66 5.94 12.72 21.56
C ASP A 66 5.87 11.42 20.77
N ARG A 67 6.89 10.57 20.88
CA ARG A 67 6.89 9.23 20.27
C ARG A 67 5.71 8.39 20.75
N ARG A 68 5.38 8.42 22.04
CA ARG A 68 4.20 7.71 22.59
C ARG A 68 2.89 8.24 22.03
N ILE A 69 2.77 9.56 21.85
CA ILE A 69 1.59 10.20 21.26
C ILE A 69 1.44 9.79 19.79
N ILE A 70 2.53 9.89 19.02
CA ILE A 70 2.58 9.49 17.60
C ILE A 70 2.22 8.02 17.46
N HIS A 71 2.84 7.13 18.23
CA HIS A 71 2.54 5.70 18.19
C HIS A 71 1.08 5.40 18.53
N LYS A 72 0.52 6.09 19.54
CA LYS A 72 -0.92 5.98 19.89
C LYS A 72 -1.82 6.48 18.76
N ALA A 73 -1.43 7.56 18.06
CA ALA A 73 -2.15 8.09 16.92
C ALA A 73 -2.08 7.15 15.69
N GLU A 74 -0.91 6.61 15.38
CA GLU A 74 -0.72 5.62 14.32
C GLU A 74 -1.51 4.34 14.58
N LYS A 75 -1.45 3.82 15.81
CA LYS A 75 -2.23 2.66 16.22
C LYS A 75 -3.73 2.92 16.06
N ARG A 76 -4.22 4.13 16.37
CA ARG A 76 -5.61 4.53 16.09
C ARG A 76 -5.89 4.62 14.60
N ARG A 77 -4.96 5.17 13.80
CA ARG A 77 -5.09 5.28 12.34
C ARG A 77 -5.22 3.92 11.66
N LEU A 78 -4.47 2.93 12.12
CA LEU A 78 -4.44 1.58 11.57
C LEU A 78 -5.65 0.72 11.98
N LYS A 79 -6.39 1.12 13.02
CA LYS A 79 -7.62 0.42 13.41
C LYS A 79 -8.67 0.57 12.33
N ARG A 80 -9.11 -0.60 11.86
CA ARG A 80 -10.14 -0.76 10.83
C ARG A 80 -11.40 -1.31 11.48
N TYR A 81 -12.53 -0.73 11.11
CA TYR A 81 -13.85 -1.13 11.57
C TYR A 81 -14.67 -1.58 10.38
N ASN A 82 -15.37 -2.69 10.55
CA ASN A 82 -16.39 -3.11 9.59
C ASN A 82 -17.65 -2.25 9.72
N LEU A 83 -18.57 -2.36 8.76
CA LEU A 83 -19.81 -1.60 8.75
C LEU A 83 -20.63 -1.76 10.04
N SER A 84 -20.67 -2.98 10.60
CA SER A 84 -21.41 -3.27 11.84
C SER A 84 -20.82 -2.58 13.06
N GLN A 85 -19.49 -2.58 13.17
CA GLN A 85 -18.78 -1.89 14.25
C GLN A 85 -18.91 -0.39 14.10
N ALA A 86 -18.77 0.15 12.89
CA ALA A 86 -18.98 1.57 12.62
C ALA A 86 -20.40 2.01 12.99
N ALA A 87 -21.43 1.22 12.64
CA ALA A 87 -22.83 1.47 13.01
C ALA A 87 -23.02 1.54 14.53
N LYS A 88 -22.44 0.58 15.27
CA LYS A 88 -22.47 0.56 16.74
C LYS A 88 -21.79 1.79 17.36
N ILE A 89 -20.62 2.17 16.85
CA ILE A 89 -19.86 3.32 17.35
C ILE A 89 -20.60 4.63 17.09
N LEU A 90 -21.23 4.76 15.92
CA LEU A 90 -21.98 5.95 15.51
C LEU A 90 -23.41 5.98 16.10
N ASN A 91 -23.82 4.91 16.80
CA ASN A 91 -25.18 4.69 17.29
C ASN A 91 -26.25 4.91 16.21
N VAL A 92 -26.04 4.33 15.03
CA VAL A 92 -27.00 4.40 13.92
C VAL A 92 -27.30 3.01 13.35
N PRO A 93 -28.50 2.80 12.76
CA PRO A 93 -28.79 1.59 12.01
C PRO A 93 -27.81 1.40 10.86
N ARG A 94 -27.46 0.14 10.55
CA ARG A 94 -26.61 -0.21 9.40
C ARG A 94 -27.16 0.35 8.08
N GLN A 95 -28.48 0.37 7.94
CA GLN A 95 -29.17 0.87 6.76
C GLN A 95 -28.86 2.36 6.50
N THR A 96 -28.72 3.15 7.55
CA THR A 96 -28.36 4.57 7.47
C THR A 96 -26.96 4.75 6.89
N LEU A 97 -25.98 3.94 7.31
CA LEU A 97 -24.65 3.96 6.72
C LEU A 97 -24.67 3.57 5.24
N TYR A 98 -25.45 2.55 4.86
CA TYR A 98 -25.63 2.20 3.45
C TYR A 98 -26.25 3.35 2.65
N TYR A 99 -27.22 4.04 3.22
CA TYR A 99 -27.86 5.19 2.59
C TYR A 99 -26.86 6.34 2.37
N TRP A 100 -26.07 6.69 3.39
CA TRP A 100 -25.02 7.72 3.25
C TRP A 100 -23.96 7.37 2.22
N MET A 101 -23.56 6.09 2.17
CA MET A 101 -22.66 5.60 1.12
C MET A 101 -23.29 5.68 -0.27
N LYS A 102 -24.57 5.33 -0.41
CA LYS A 102 -25.32 5.43 -1.68
C LYS A 102 -25.46 6.87 -2.15
N LYS A 103 -25.64 7.82 -1.24
CA LYS A 103 -25.68 9.26 -1.52
C LYS A 103 -24.31 9.88 -1.75
N GLY A 104 -23.23 9.16 -1.47
CA GLY A 104 -21.86 9.65 -1.63
C GLY A 104 -21.38 10.57 -0.51
N TRP A 105 -22.15 10.75 0.57
CA TRP A 105 -21.76 11.58 1.72
C TRP A 105 -20.61 10.96 2.51
N VAL A 106 -20.52 9.63 2.49
CA VAL A 106 -19.46 8.87 3.14
C VAL A 106 -18.87 7.89 2.14
N LYS A 107 -17.57 7.98 1.88
CA LYS A 107 -16.86 7.09 0.95
C LYS A 107 -15.79 6.30 1.71
N PRO A 108 -16.14 5.14 2.30
CA PRO A 108 -15.17 4.31 3.00
C PRO A 108 -14.19 3.67 2.03
N TRP A 109 -13.03 3.28 2.55
CA TRP A 109 -12.12 2.40 1.82
C TRP A 109 -12.77 1.02 1.64
N ARG A 110 -12.33 0.27 0.62
CA ARG A 110 -12.82 -1.08 0.36
C ARG A 110 -11.69 -2.09 0.52
N ASP A 111 -11.96 -3.19 1.22
CA ASP A 111 -11.02 -4.30 1.32
C ASP A 111 -10.92 -5.08 -0.01
N TYR A 112 -10.09 -6.13 -0.01
CA TYR A 112 -9.91 -7.01 -1.18
C TYR A 112 -11.20 -7.74 -1.61
N ARG A 113 -12.19 -7.87 -0.72
CA ARG A 113 -13.52 -8.45 -1.00
C ARG A 113 -14.56 -7.37 -1.35
N ARG A 114 -14.14 -6.12 -1.51
CA ARG A 114 -14.97 -4.94 -1.78
C ARG A 114 -15.93 -4.56 -0.66
N TYR A 115 -15.73 -5.04 0.58
CA TYR A 115 -16.51 -4.60 1.73
C TYR A 115 -16.04 -3.22 2.24
N PRO A 116 -16.97 -2.37 2.71
CA PRO A 116 -16.62 -1.06 3.26
C PRO A 116 -15.88 -1.21 4.60
N VAL A 117 -14.75 -0.52 4.70
CA VAL A 117 -13.89 -0.46 5.89
C VAL A 117 -13.71 0.99 6.29
N PHE A 118 -13.95 1.25 7.57
CA PHE A 118 -13.84 2.58 8.17
C PHE A 118 -12.60 2.65 9.06
N THR A 119 -11.90 3.76 9.00
CA THR A 119 -10.86 4.09 9.97
C THR A 119 -11.42 4.92 11.13
N VAL A 120 -10.66 5.05 12.21
CA VAL A 120 -11.02 5.98 13.31
C VAL A 120 -11.25 7.40 12.79
N PHE A 121 -10.45 7.84 11.81
CA PHE A 121 -10.57 9.18 11.23
C PHE A 121 -11.85 9.37 10.44
N ASP A 122 -12.30 8.34 9.70
CA ASP A 122 -13.57 8.41 8.96
C ASP A 122 -14.74 8.55 9.94
N ILE A 123 -14.73 7.78 11.03
CA ILE A 123 -15.76 7.86 12.08
C ILE A 123 -15.75 9.26 12.71
N GLN A 124 -14.59 9.81 13.05
CA GLN A 124 -14.48 11.17 13.59
C GLN A 124 -15.02 12.24 12.64
N LYS A 125 -14.73 12.12 11.33
CA LYS A 125 -15.26 13.03 10.31
C LYS A 125 -16.78 12.97 10.24
N ILE A 126 -17.35 11.76 10.29
CA ILE A 126 -18.81 11.57 10.28
C ILE A 126 -19.45 12.18 11.52
N ILE A 127 -18.86 11.99 12.71
CA ILE A 127 -19.36 12.59 13.95
C ILE A 127 -19.33 14.12 13.85
N LYS A 128 -18.21 14.70 13.43
CA LYS A 128 -18.10 16.16 13.24
C LYS A 128 -19.16 16.69 12.27
N TRP A 129 -19.33 16.03 11.12
CA TRP A 129 -20.32 16.40 10.12
C TRP A 129 -21.76 16.32 10.66
N ARG A 130 -22.11 15.28 11.42
CA ARG A 130 -23.43 15.18 12.07
C ARG A 130 -23.67 16.33 13.04
N ASN A 131 -22.69 16.63 13.90
CA ASN A 131 -22.80 17.71 14.87
C ASN A 131 -22.97 19.07 14.18
N THR A 132 -22.29 19.30 13.04
CA THR A 132 -22.50 20.55 12.28
C THR A 132 -23.91 20.67 11.71
N ILE A 133 -24.55 19.57 11.31
CA ILE A 133 -25.93 19.59 10.81
C ILE A 133 -26.91 19.85 11.94
N GLU A 134 -26.70 19.25 13.11
CA GLU A 134 -27.56 19.45 14.29
C GLU A 134 -27.51 20.90 14.76
N LEU A 135 -26.32 21.49 14.86
CA LEU A 135 -26.15 22.91 15.22
C LEU A 135 -26.86 23.84 14.22
N CYS A 136 -26.77 23.57 12.91
CA CYS A 136 -27.46 24.38 11.91
C CYS A 136 -28.99 24.31 12.02
N LYS A 137 -29.56 23.23 12.57
CA LYS A 137 -31.02 23.11 12.77
C LYS A 137 -31.49 23.94 13.96
N GLU A 138 -30.69 24.00 15.02
CA GLU A 138 -31.01 24.73 16.24
C GLU A 138 -30.91 26.25 16.06
N THR A 139 -30.02 26.73 15.19
CA THR A 139 -29.82 28.17 14.93
C THR A 139 -30.82 28.79 13.95
N VAL A 140 -31.67 27.99 13.30
CA VAL A 140 -32.67 28.46 12.31
C VAL A 140 -34.08 28.48 12.92
N CYS A 141 -34.20 28.34 14.25
CA CYS A 141 -35.46 28.46 14.99
C CYS A 141 -35.55 29.81 15.70
#